data_AF-A0A482WYD3-F1
#
_entry.id   AF-A0A482WYD3-F1
#
_cell.length_a   1.000
_cell.length_b   1.000
_cell.length_c   1.000
_cell.angle_alpha   90.00
_cell.angle_beta   90.00
_cell.angle_gamma   90.00
#
_symmetry.space_group_name_H-M   'P 1'
#
loop_
_entity.id
_entity.type
_entity.pdbx_description
1 polymer ?
#
loop_
_entity_poly.entity_id
_entity_poly.type
_entity_poly.pdbx_seq_one_letter_code
_entity_poly.pdbx_strand_id
1 'polypeptide(L)'
;MAQQVPFEDEWEDMRKRFRKEGLDYESLRTEDRLLQVWRWLVDAETNLRNSRRMLDKLHEQQHEEIEEMENYVGHIRELAEKRADHLESERIELKCQSECLIKLLARFHFTGSLENQVSSLIDDRTKLAEEIEILKTLKFTSGDNGVNIDDDMLSEIIKVSSEKEMLRRQVAEMTDRVELLEKSSRQIELDNERLAFKLSEALAELEEKEAQLGEQPMLWPMHHSESSRASGKDSLRRDQVKFSHERSDSEIREASSRENLVDIPHHKELSHSYGADSTPPSLLVSELASFGSPRKLSNLMDSCNELARLEEVKKLQTESENYKMQLTVLGEKYNALALRHIQYKAKRKFQVEELRGRLDAGQCQVETLQAQLSVQRQRLRAEEMFRRQVEGDYRRLQDEKRTIAARLLTAENQQREDARELSIVQKKVALLDSANSELLAKLLRLKYREALPKSTTCDNMLTHIGAI
;
A
#
# COMPACT_ATOMS: atom_id res chain seq x y z
N MET A 1 -76.17 12.84 28.91
CA MET A 1 -76.68 14.20 28.65
C MET A 1 -75.85 14.78 27.51
N ALA A 2 -76.46 14.98 26.35
CA ALA A 2 -75.81 15.58 25.19
C ALA A 2 -75.42 17.03 25.52
N GLN A 3 -74.15 17.37 25.36
CA GLN A 3 -73.68 18.76 25.45
C GLN A 3 -74.33 19.53 24.31
N GLN A 4 -75.27 20.42 24.63
CA GLN A 4 -75.72 21.46 23.71
C GLN A 4 -74.52 22.38 23.49
N VAL A 5 -73.94 22.31 22.29
CA VAL A 5 -73.06 23.34 21.76
C VAL A 5 -73.88 24.65 21.79
N PRO A 6 -73.40 25.73 22.44
CA PRO A 6 -74.10 26.99 22.39
C PRO A 6 -74.23 27.38 20.92
N PHE A 7 -75.47 27.57 20.46
CA PHE A 7 -75.75 28.07 19.13
C PHE A 7 -75.03 29.43 19.01
N GLU A 8 -73.88 29.47 18.34
CA GLU A 8 -73.24 30.72 17.97
C GLU A 8 -74.26 31.49 17.12
N ASP A 9 -74.67 32.67 17.56
CA ASP A 9 -75.56 33.51 16.77
C ASP A 9 -74.77 34.05 15.57
N GLU A 10 -74.81 33.31 14.46
CA GLU A 10 -74.15 33.64 13.19
C GLU A 10 -74.48 35.08 12.73
N TRP A 11 -75.66 35.58 13.11
CA TRP A 11 -76.09 36.95 12.82
C TRP A 11 -75.39 37.99 13.71
N GLU A 12 -75.11 37.67 14.96
CA GLU A 12 -74.32 38.54 15.82
C GLU A 12 -72.88 38.63 15.34
N ASP A 13 -72.31 37.53 14.87
CA ASP A 13 -70.95 37.51 14.34
C ASP A 13 -70.82 38.20 12.98
N MET A 14 -71.85 38.09 12.12
CA MET A 14 -71.94 38.95 10.94
C MET A 14 -71.98 40.43 11.33
N ARG A 15 -72.82 40.83 12.29
CA ARG A 15 -72.89 42.23 12.78
C ARG A 15 -71.57 42.70 13.38
N LYS A 16 -70.81 41.83 14.06
CA LYS A 16 -69.45 42.13 14.55
C LYS A 16 -68.47 42.33 13.39
N ARG A 17 -68.53 41.50 12.33
CA ARG A 17 -67.68 41.67 11.14
C ARG A 17 -67.97 42.97 10.39
N PHE A 18 -69.25 43.34 10.21
CA PHE A 18 -69.61 44.63 9.61
C PHE A 18 -69.03 45.79 10.42
N ARG A 19 -69.21 45.79 11.74
CA ARG A 19 -68.61 46.81 12.64
C ARG A 19 -67.08 46.84 12.54
N LYS A 20 -66.42 45.68 12.41
CA LYS A 20 -64.96 45.58 12.28
C LYS A 20 -64.44 46.23 10.99
N GLU A 21 -65.24 46.22 9.92
CA GLU A 21 -64.90 46.90 8.67
C GLU A 21 -65.37 48.37 8.62
N GLY A 22 -65.90 48.90 9.73
CA GLY A 22 -66.39 50.28 9.81
C GLY A 22 -67.75 50.48 9.12
N LEU A 23 -68.49 49.40 8.85
CA LEU A 23 -69.80 49.43 8.22
C LEU A 23 -70.90 49.32 9.28
N ASP A 24 -71.82 50.28 9.30
CA ASP A 24 -72.97 50.25 10.20
C ASP A 24 -74.09 49.39 9.62
N TYR A 25 -74.21 48.17 10.16
CA TYR A 25 -75.15 47.14 9.72
C TYR A 25 -76.59 47.65 9.62
N GLU A 26 -77.07 48.48 10.55
CA GLU A 26 -78.47 48.93 10.55
C GLU A 26 -78.76 50.00 9.48
N SER A 27 -77.74 50.77 9.09
CA SER A 27 -77.86 51.89 8.14
C SER A 27 -77.78 51.48 6.66
N LEU A 28 -77.16 50.33 6.36
CA LEU A 28 -76.92 49.86 4.99
C LEU A 28 -78.19 49.29 4.36
N ARG A 29 -78.36 49.47 3.05
CA ARG A 29 -79.42 48.78 2.30
C ARG A 29 -79.14 47.29 2.23
N THR A 30 -80.20 46.49 2.07
CA THR A 30 -80.10 45.03 2.03
C THR A 30 -79.18 44.56 0.90
N GLU A 31 -79.21 45.23 -0.26
CA GLU A 31 -78.37 44.92 -1.42
C GLU A 31 -76.87 45.11 -1.10
N ASP A 32 -76.51 46.18 -0.42
CA ASP A 32 -75.12 46.48 -0.05
C ASP A 32 -74.60 45.51 1.02
N ARG A 33 -75.47 45.11 1.97
CA ARG A 33 -75.15 44.05 2.95
C ARG A 33 -74.89 42.72 2.23
N LEU A 34 -75.73 42.36 1.25
CA LEU A 34 -75.59 41.12 0.49
C LEU A 34 -74.28 41.10 -0.32
N LEU A 35 -73.93 42.21 -0.97
CA LEU A 35 -72.67 42.35 -1.71
C LEU A 35 -71.45 42.16 -0.80
N GLN A 36 -71.49 42.74 0.40
CA GLN A 36 -70.41 42.63 1.38
C GLN A 36 -70.25 41.19 1.90
N VAL A 37 -71.37 40.51 2.19
CA VAL A 37 -71.36 39.09 2.59
C VAL A 37 -70.85 38.22 1.44
N TRP A 38 -71.27 38.49 0.20
CA TRP A 38 -70.79 37.77 -0.97
C TRP A 38 -69.27 37.93 -1.17
N ARG A 39 -68.75 39.15 -1.00
CA ARG A 39 -67.29 39.40 -1.00
C ARG A 39 -66.57 38.52 0.02
N TRP A 40 -67.06 38.49 1.26
CA TRP A 40 -66.47 37.64 2.30
C TRP A 40 -66.53 36.15 1.98
N LEU A 41 -67.61 35.68 1.34
CA LEU A 41 -67.73 34.29 0.92
C LEU A 41 -66.72 33.95 -0.18
N VAL A 42 -66.53 34.83 -1.16
CA VAL A 42 -65.52 34.66 -2.23
C VAL A 42 -64.11 34.67 -1.65
N ASP A 43 -63.82 35.59 -0.72
CA ASP A 43 -62.54 35.64 -0.02
C ASP A 43 -62.31 34.36 0.80
N ALA A 44 -63.34 33.88 1.52
CA ALA A 44 -63.28 32.64 2.29
C ALA A 44 -63.07 31.42 1.39
N GLU A 45 -63.75 31.34 0.25
CA GLU A 45 -63.55 30.28 -0.74
C GLU A 45 -62.11 30.29 -1.29
N THR A 46 -61.60 31.47 -1.62
CA THR A 46 -60.23 31.63 -2.12
C THR A 46 -59.20 31.20 -1.07
N ASN A 47 -59.42 31.60 0.18
CA ASN A 47 -58.58 31.21 1.31
C ASN A 47 -58.63 29.70 1.55
N LEU A 48 -59.81 29.09 1.52
CA LEU A 48 -59.97 27.63 1.68
C LEU A 48 -59.28 26.86 0.55
N ARG A 49 -59.39 27.33 -0.70
CA ARG A 49 -58.66 26.73 -1.84
C ARG A 49 -57.15 26.84 -1.65
N ASN A 50 -56.65 27.97 -1.16
CA ASN A 50 -55.23 28.16 -0.89
C ASN A 50 -54.74 27.27 0.27
N SER A 51 -55.50 27.21 1.37
CA SER A 51 -55.23 26.30 2.49
C SER A 51 -55.25 24.85 2.04
N ARG A 52 -56.16 24.47 1.15
CA ARG A 52 -56.21 23.12 0.57
C ARG A 52 -54.95 22.80 -0.22
N ARG A 53 -54.54 23.69 -1.13
CA ARG A 53 -53.28 23.52 -1.90
C ARG A 53 -52.05 23.45 -1.00
N MET A 54 -52.04 24.20 0.09
CA MET A 54 -50.94 24.15 1.07
C MET A 54 -50.93 22.81 1.81
N LEU A 55 -52.10 22.28 2.20
CA LEU A 55 -52.21 20.94 2.77
C LEU A 55 -51.76 19.86 1.78
N ASP A 56 -52.16 19.95 0.51
CA ASP A 56 -51.74 18.99 -0.52
C ASP A 56 -50.20 19.03 -0.69
N LYS A 57 -49.58 20.21 -0.69
CA LYS A 57 -48.10 20.34 -0.70
C LYS A 57 -47.43 19.74 0.54
N LEU A 58 -48.04 19.92 1.71
CA LEU A 58 -47.51 19.41 2.96
C LEU A 58 -47.61 17.87 3.00
N HIS A 59 -48.69 17.32 2.45
CA HIS A 59 -48.82 15.88 2.26
C HIS A 59 -47.80 15.30 1.29
N GLU A 60 -47.53 15.98 0.16
CA GLU A 60 -46.49 15.57 -0.78
C GLU A 60 -45.11 15.55 -0.10
N GLN A 61 -44.76 16.64 0.62
CA GLN A 61 -43.52 16.72 1.39
C GLN A 61 -43.39 15.62 2.43
N GLN A 62 -44.47 15.33 3.17
CA GLN A 62 -44.48 14.22 4.11
C GLN A 62 -44.28 12.87 3.41
N HIS A 63 -44.81 12.70 2.20
CA HIS A 63 -44.63 11.47 1.44
C HIS A 63 -43.18 11.29 0.97
N GLU A 64 -42.57 12.36 0.46
CA GLU A 64 -41.15 12.40 0.09
C GLU A 64 -40.26 12.09 1.31
N GLU A 65 -40.52 12.69 2.47
CA GLU A 65 -39.77 12.43 3.71
C GLU A 65 -39.91 10.96 4.17
N ILE A 66 -41.11 10.37 4.06
CA ILE A 66 -41.34 8.96 4.39
C ILE A 66 -40.56 8.06 3.43
N GLU A 67 -40.58 8.33 2.12
CA GLU A 67 -39.84 7.57 1.12
C GLU A 67 -38.32 7.63 1.36
N GLU A 68 -37.79 8.82 1.68
CA GLU A 68 -36.39 8.97 2.07
C GLU A 68 -36.05 8.15 3.32
N MET A 69 -36.89 8.21 4.36
CA MET A 69 -36.72 7.42 5.57
C MET A 69 -36.74 5.91 5.29
N GLU A 70 -37.65 5.44 4.45
CA GLU A 70 -37.73 4.03 4.04
C GLU A 70 -36.47 3.59 3.30
N ASN A 71 -35.95 4.43 2.40
CA ASN A 71 -34.68 4.19 1.71
C ASN A 71 -33.49 4.10 2.69
N TYR A 72 -33.40 5.02 3.66
CA TYR A 72 -32.36 4.98 4.69
C TYR A 72 -32.47 3.72 5.57
N VAL A 73 -33.68 3.35 5.98
CA VAL A 73 -33.92 2.13 6.76
C VAL A 73 -33.55 0.89 5.95
N GLY A 74 -33.88 0.87 4.66
CA GLY A 74 -33.48 -0.19 3.73
C GLY A 74 -31.96 -0.36 3.69
N HIS A 75 -31.22 0.74 3.50
CA HIS A 75 -29.76 0.72 3.49
C HIS A 75 -29.15 0.22 4.82
N ILE A 76 -29.72 0.61 5.96
CA ILE A 76 -29.27 0.12 7.28
C ILE A 76 -29.52 -1.39 7.40
N ARG A 77 -30.65 -1.91 6.92
CA ARG A 77 -30.93 -3.35 6.92
C ARG A 77 -29.93 -4.12 6.08
N GLU A 78 -29.62 -3.65 4.87
CA GLU A 78 -28.61 -4.29 4.01
C GLU A 78 -27.22 -4.32 4.65
N LEU A 79 -26.81 -3.23 5.31
CA LEU A 79 -25.55 -3.17 6.06
C LEU A 79 -25.53 -4.14 7.23
N ALA A 80 -26.64 -4.26 7.96
CA ALA A 80 -26.78 -5.19 9.06
C ALA A 80 -26.72 -6.65 8.57
N GLU A 81 -27.37 -6.96 7.45
CA GLU A 81 -27.35 -8.29 6.82
C GLU A 81 -25.94 -8.65 6.35
N LYS A 82 -25.26 -7.76 5.59
CA LYS A 82 -23.86 -7.97 5.18
C LYS A 82 -22.92 -8.20 6.36
N ARG A 83 -23.13 -7.50 7.48
CA ARG A 83 -22.35 -7.70 8.71
C ARG A 83 -22.66 -9.05 9.36
N ALA A 84 -23.92 -9.47 9.37
CA ALA A 84 -24.31 -10.78 9.88
C ALA A 84 -23.69 -11.91 9.04
N ASP A 85 -23.73 -11.81 7.71
CA ASP A 85 -23.13 -12.77 6.79
C ASP A 85 -21.61 -12.86 6.96
N HIS A 86 -20.95 -11.71 7.14
CA HIS A 86 -19.51 -11.68 7.40
C HIS A 86 -19.15 -12.37 8.71
N LEU A 87 -19.88 -12.09 9.79
CA LEU A 87 -19.68 -12.72 11.10
C LEU A 87 -19.96 -14.22 11.07
N GLU A 88 -20.99 -14.68 10.34
CA GLU A 88 -21.26 -16.11 10.18
C GLU A 88 -20.15 -16.79 9.36
N SER A 89 -19.64 -16.14 8.32
CA SER A 89 -18.50 -16.64 7.54
C SER A 89 -17.24 -16.77 8.39
N GLU A 90 -16.91 -15.76 9.20
CA GLU A 90 -15.78 -15.78 10.14
C GLU A 90 -15.97 -16.87 11.20
N ARG A 91 -17.19 -17.02 11.74
CA ARG A 91 -17.52 -18.08 12.70
C ARG A 91 -17.31 -19.47 12.10
N ILE A 92 -17.72 -19.69 10.85
CA ILE A 92 -17.49 -20.96 10.14
C ILE A 92 -15.99 -21.19 9.95
N GLU A 93 -15.23 -20.19 9.52
CA GLU A 93 -13.79 -20.30 9.32
C GLU A 93 -13.06 -20.64 10.63
N LEU A 94 -13.34 -19.90 11.71
CA LEU A 94 -12.77 -20.14 13.03
C LEU A 94 -13.12 -21.53 13.55
N LYS A 95 -14.36 -22.00 13.31
CA LYS A 95 -14.76 -23.36 13.66
C LYS A 95 -13.95 -24.40 12.86
N CYS A 96 -13.77 -24.21 11.56
CA CYS A 96 -12.92 -25.08 10.76
C CYS A 96 -11.45 -25.08 11.22
N GLN A 97 -10.90 -23.92 11.56
CA GLN A 97 -9.54 -23.81 12.12
C GLN A 97 -9.43 -24.53 13.47
N SER A 98 -10.40 -24.35 14.36
CA SER A 98 -10.48 -25.05 15.65
C SER A 98 -10.55 -26.57 15.46
N GLU A 99 -11.38 -27.06 14.54
CA GLU A 99 -11.47 -28.49 14.24
C GLU A 99 -10.15 -29.03 13.65
N CYS A 100 -9.46 -28.26 12.82
CA CYS A 100 -8.15 -28.60 12.27
C CYS A 100 -7.09 -28.71 13.37
N LEU A 101 -7.07 -27.74 14.30
CA LEU A 101 -6.19 -27.76 15.47
C LEU A 101 -6.49 -28.97 16.37
N ILE A 102 -7.75 -29.29 16.64
CA ILE A 102 -8.13 -30.48 17.41
C ILE A 102 -7.62 -31.76 16.73
N LYS A 103 -7.77 -31.89 15.40
CA LYS A 103 -7.25 -33.04 14.63
C LYS A 103 -5.73 -33.14 14.69
N LEU A 104 -5.02 -32.01 14.57
CA LEU A 104 -3.57 -31.94 14.73
C LEU A 104 -3.15 -32.39 16.13
N LEU A 105 -3.79 -31.84 17.17
CA LEU A 105 -3.50 -32.18 18.56
C LEU A 105 -3.74 -33.67 18.85
N ALA A 106 -4.84 -34.24 18.34
CA ALA A 106 -5.12 -35.66 18.45
C ALA A 106 -4.08 -36.54 17.73
N ARG A 107 -3.57 -36.09 16.57
CA ARG A 107 -2.58 -36.81 15.77
C ARG A 107 -1.19 -36.86 16.43
N PHE A 108 -0.84 -35.85 17.20
CA PHE A 108 0.44 -35.80 17.93
C PHE A 108 0.37 -36.43 19.33
N HIS A 109 -0.73 -37.09 19.68
CA HIS A 109 -0.92 -37.73 20.98
C HIS A 109 -0.60 -36.80 22.17
N PHE A 110 -1.00 -35.53 22.08
CA PHE A 110 -0.90 -34.61 23.21
C PHE A 110 -1.90 -35.04 24.29
N THR A 111 -1.43 -35.82 25.26
CA THR A 111 -2.19 -36.25 26.43
C THR A 111 -1.85 -35.32 27.60
N GLY A 112 -2.73 -34.36 27.89
CA GLY A 112 -2.56 -33.40 28.99
C GLY A 112 -3.39 -32.12 28.79
N SER A 113 -3.40 -31.23 29.79
CA SER A 113 -3.93 -29.88 29.60
C SER A 113 -3.03 -29.14 28.62
N LEU A 114 -3.59 -28.72 27.47
CA LEU A 114 -2.91 -27.93 26.44
C LEU A 114 -2.23 -26.69 27.05
N GLU A 115 -2.84 -26.11 28.08
CA GLU A 115 -2.36 -24.94 28.80
C GLU A 115 -1.03 -25.21 29.54
N ASN A 116 -0.89 -26.40 30.15
CA ASN A 116 0.33 -26.81 30.85
C ASN A 116 1.46 -27.14 29.87
N GLN A 117 1.13 -27.74 28.71
CA GLN A 117 2.13 -28.07 27.69
C GLN A 117 2.57 -26.85 26.88
N VAL A 118 1.66 -25.91 26.58
CA VAL A 118 2.01 -24.62 25.98
C VAL A 118 2.89 -23.82 26.95
N SER A 119 2.58 -23.84 28.25
CA SER A 119 3.45 -23.21 29.27
C SER A 119 4.84 -23.86 29.32
N SER A 120 4.91 -25.20 29.32
CA SER A 120 6.19 -25.93 29.25
C SER A 120 6.98 -25.63 27.97
N LEU A 121 6.32 -25.54 26.81
CA LEU A 121 7.00 -25.21 25.56
C LEU A 121 7.43 -23.74 25.50
N ILE A 122 6.70 -22.83 26.15
CA ILE A 122 7.11 -21.43 26.33
C ILE A 122 8.32 -21.37 27.27
N ASP A 123 8.33 -22.13 28.36
CA ASP A 123 9.45 -22.23 29.30
C ASP A 123 10.70 -22.83 28.62
N ASP A 124 10.52 -23.86 27.79
CA ASP A 124 11.63 -24.46 27.04
C ASP A 124 12.11 -23.52 25.92
N ARG A 125 11.20 -22.78 25.27
CA ARG A 125 11.56 -21.75 24.29
C ARG A 125 12.31 -20.60 24.92
N THR A 126 11.93 -20.17 26.13
CA THR A 126 12.63 -19.10 26.86
C THR A 126 14.00 -19.55 27.33
N LYS A 127 14.13 -20.77 27.86
CA LYS A 127 15.44 -21.39 28.15
C LYS A 127 16.33 -21.51 26.91
N LEU A 128 15.80 -21.99 25.79
CA LEU A 128 16.55 -22.07 24.53
C LEU A 128 16.91 -20.69 23.99
N ALA A 129 16.05 -19.69 24.18
CA ALA A 129 16.36 -18.31 23.81
C ALA A 129 17.48 -17.73 24.68
N GLU A 130 17.47 -18.01 25.99
CA GLU A 130 18.54 -17.67 26.92
C GLU A 130 19.85 -18.40 26.57
N GLU A 131 19.79 -19.70 26.25
CA GLU A 131 20.96 -20.46 25.76
C GLU A 131 21.48 -19.90 24.44
N ILE A 132 20.61 -19.47 23.52
CA ILE A 132 21.01 -18.79 22.27
C ILE A 132 21.63 -17.43 22.58
N GLU A 133 21.12 -16.68 23.55
CA GLU A 133 21.67 -15.39 23.99
C GLU A 133 23.05 -15.57 24.65
N ILE A 134 23.21 -16.62 25.45
CA ILE A 134 24.48 -17.04 26.05
C ILE A 134 25.45 -17.49 24.95
N LEU A 135 24.99 -18.27 23.97
CA LEU A 135 25.80 -18.68 22.81
C LEU A 135 26.16 -17.50 21.90
N LYS A 136 25.29 -16.50 21.78
CA LYS A 136 25.59 -15.24 21.10
C LYS A 136 26.64 -14.47 21.87
N THR A 137 26.52 -14.29 23.18
CA THR A 137 27.51 -13.57 23.99
C THR A 137 28.86 -14.30 24.05
N LEU A 138 28.88 -15.63 24.09
CA LEU A 138 30.09 -16.46 23.92
C LEU A 138 30.67 -16.39 22.50
N LYS A 139 29.82 -16.31 21.46
CA LYS A 139 30.26 -16.04 20.08
C LYS A 139 30.74 -14.59 19.87
N PHE A 140 30.25 -13.62 20.64
CA PHE A 140 30.75 -12.25 20.59
C PHE A 140 32.15 -12.10 21.21
N THR A 141 32.59 -13.06 22.03
CA THR A 141 34.01 -13.14 22.46
C THR A 141 34.89 -13.97 21.52
N SER A 142 34.30 -14.70 20.56
CA SER A 142 35.00 -15.53 19.58
C SER A 142 34.28 -15.49 18.22
N GLY A 143 34.54 -14.45 17.44
CA GLY A 143 34.11 -14.36 16.03
C GLY A 143 32.96 -13.38 15.78
N ASP A 144 33.31 -12.10 15.81
CA ASP A 144 32.52 -11.01 15.24
C ASP A 144 32.39 -11.20 13.72
N ASN A 145 31.18 -11.50 13.22
CA ASN A 145 30.90 -11.63 11.78
C ASN A 145 29.41 -11.41 11.43
N GLY A 146 28.62 -10.80 12.31
CA GLY A 146 27.17 -10.64 12.11
C GLY A 146 26.74 -9.29 11.55
N VAL A 147 27.47 -8.22 11.91
CA VAL A 147 27.10 -6.83 11.58
C VAL A 147 27.99 -6.26 10.47
N ASN A 148 29.07 -6.97 10.12
CA ASN A 148 30.11 -6.47 9.22
C ASN A 148 30.05 -7.04 7.79
N ILE A 149 29.07 -7.89 7.45
CA ILE A 149 29.02 -8.57 6.13
C ILE A 149 28.86 -7.57 4.96
N ASP A 150 28.10 -6.49 5.15
CA ASP A 150 27.90 -5.46 4.12
C ASP A 150 29.16 -4.61 3.91
N ASP A 151 29.89 -4.29 4.99
CA ASP A 151 31.13 -3.52 4.94
C ASP A 151 32.30 -4.39 4.46
N ASP A 152 32.33 -5.66 4.87
CA ASP A 152 33.31 -6.66 4.44
C ASP A 152 33.14 -7.01 2.96
N MET A 153 31.91 -7.25 2.47
CA MET A 153 31.67 -7.46 1.03
C MET A 153 32.04 -6.22 0.22
N LEU A 154 31.72 -5.02 0.71
CA LEU A 154 32.09 -3.78 0.01
C LEU A 154 33.61 -3.58 0.00
N SER A 155 34.29 -3.86 1.10
CA SER A 155 35.76 -3.84 1.20
C SER A 155 36.40 -4.86 0.26
N GLU A 156 35.80 -6.05 0.12
CA GLU A 156 36.28 -7.11 -0.73
C GLU A 156 36.05 -6.79 -2.22
N ILE A 157 34.92 -6.16 -2.56
CA ILE A 157 34.68 -5.59 -3.90
C ILE A 157 35.73 -4.55 -4.25
N ILE A 158 36.01 -3.62 -3.33
CA ILE A 158 37.00 -2.56 -3.53
C ILE A 158 38.39 -3.17 -3.72
N LYS A 159 38.77 -4.13 -2.87
CA LYS A 159 40.06 -4.82 -2.93
C LYS A 159 40.24 -5.58 -4.24
N VAL A 160 39.30 -6.44 -4.60
CA VAL A 160 39.32 -7.23 -5.85
C VAL A 160 39.32 -6.31 -7.08
N SER A 161 38.59 -5.19 -7.04
CA SER A 161 38.59 -4.21 -8.13
C SER A 161 39.94 -3.51 -8.28
N SER A 162 40.61 -3.18 -7.18
CA SER A 162 41.93 -2.56 -7.19
C SER A 162 43.03 -3.50 -7.69
N GLU A 163 42.98 -4.78 -7.28
CA GLU A 163 43.91 -5.82 -7.75
C GLU A 163 43.72 -6.11 -9.24
N LYS A 164 42.46 -6.20 -9.71
CA LYS A 164 42.13 -6.36 -11.13
C LYS A 164 42.69 -5.23 -11.98
N GLU A 165 42.58 -3.99 -11.52
CA GLU A 165 43.08 -2.83 -12.23
C GLU A 165 44.61 -2.77 -12.24
N MET A 166 45.26 -3.17 -11.14
CA MET A 166 46.73 -3.27 -11.07
C MET A 166 47.26 -4.33 -12.05
N LEU A 167 46.68 -5.52 -12.06
CA LEU A 167 47.02 -6.58 -13.02
C LEU A 167 46.79 -6.14 -14.47
N ARG A 168 45.72 -5.38 -14.73
CA ARG A 168 45.46 -4.81 -16.06
C ARG A 168 46.58 -3.90 -16.53
N ARG A 169 47.09 -3.02 -15.66
CA ARG A 169 48.22 -2.14 -15.99
C ARG A 169 49.50 -2.93 -16.22
N GLN A 170 49.76 -3.94 -15.41
CA GLN A 170 50.94 -4.78 -15.55
C GLN A 170 50.91 -5.59 -16.86
N VAL A 171 49.74 -6.11 -17.25
CA VAL A 171 49.56 -6.75 -18.56
C VAL A 171 49.78 -5.76 -19.71
N ALA A 172 49.27 -4.53 -19.60
CA ALA A 172 49.51 -3.51 -20.62
C ALA A 172 51.00 -3.17 -20.77
N GLU A 173 51.71 -2.96 -19.64
CA GLU A 173 53.15 -2.68 -19.64
C GLU A 173 53.98 -3.83 -20.22
N MET A 174 53.66 -5.08 -19.86
CA MET A 174 54.31 -6.26 -20.44
C MET A 174 54.03 -6.38 -21.94
N THR A 175 52.82 -6.04 -22.39
CA THR A 175 52.46 -6.05 -23.81
C THR A 175 53.25 -5.00 -24.59
N ASP A 176 53.36 -3.78 -24.06
CA ASP A 176 54.16 -2.70 -24.67
C ASP A 176 55.64 -3.08 -24.76
N ARG A 177 56.17 -3.74 -23.72
CA ARG A 177 57.57 -4.21 -23.70
C ARG A 177 57.82 -5.30 -24.73
N VAL A 178 56.88 -6.24 -24.91
CA VAL A 178 56.94 -7.25 -25.97
C VAL A 178 56.90 -6.59 -27.35
N GLU A 179 55.99 -5.66 -27.59
CA GLU A 179 55.94 -4.91 -28.86
C GLU A 179 57.26 -4.18 -29.16
N LEU A 180 57.90 -3.59 -28.15
CA LEU A 180 59.16 -2.89 -28.31
C LEU A 180 60.30 -3.84 -28.67
N LEU A 181 60.35 -5.01 -28.02
CA LEU A 181 61.32 -6.06 -28.33
C LEU A 181 61.10 -6.65 -29.73
N GLU A 182 59.85 -6.85 -30.16
CA GLU A 182 59.52 -7.30 -31.51
C GLU A 182 59.94 -6.27 -32.58
N LYS A 183 59.68 -4.97 -32.34
CA LYS A 183 60.14 -3.89 -33.22
C LYS A 183 61.67 -3.83 -33.29
N SER A 184 62.35 -3.98 -32.16
CA SER A 184 63.81 -4.05 -32.10
C SER A 184 64.35 -5.29 -32.83
N SER A 185 63.70 -6.44 -32.69
CA SER A 185 64.10 -7.68 -33.38
C SER A 185 63.98 -7.53 -34.89
N ARG A 186 62.85 -7.01 -35.38
CA ARG A 186 62.66 -6.73 -36.81
C ARG A 186 63.68 -5.73 -37.36
N GLN A 187 64.06 -4.74 -36.56
CA GLN A 187 65.09 -3.77 -36.97
C GLN A 187 66.46 -4.44 -37.13
N ILE A 188 66.83 -5.33 -36.21
CA ILE A 188 68.06 -6.12 -36.31
C ILE A 188 68.03 -7.06 -37.52
N GLU A 189 66.89 -7.69 -37.80
CA GLU A 189 66.69 -8.51 -39.00
C GLU A 189 66.93 -7.70 -40.29
N LEU A 190 66.34 -6.50 -40.40
CA LEU A 190 66.55 -5.60 -41.54
C LEU A 190 68.00 -5.13 -41.68
N ASP A 191 68.67 -4.84 -40.56
CA ASP A 191 70.08 -4.42 -40.59
C ASP A 191 71.00 -5.59 -40.99
N ASN A 192 70.68 -6.82 -40.57
CA ASN A 192 71.37 -8.03 -41.03
C ASN A 192 71.14 -8.29 -42.53
N GLU A 193 69.92 -8.10 -43.03
CA GLU A 193 69.63 -8.18 -44.47
C GLU A 193 70.40 -7.13 -45.27
N ARG A 194 70.49 -5.89 -44.77
CA ARG A 194 71.29 -4.82 -45.39
C ARG A 194 72.79 -5.13 -45.37
N LEU A 195 73.29 -5.67 -44.26
CA LEU A 195 74.69 -6.11 -44.15
C LEU A 195 74.97 -7.25 -45.12
N ALA A 196 74.09 -8.24 -45.20
CA ALA A 196 74.18 -9.34 -46.15
C ALA A 196 74.18 -8.80 -47.60
N PHE A 197 73.30 -7.86 -47.94
CA PHE A 197 73.27 -7.22 -49.24
C PHE A 197 74.58 -6.49 -49.56
N LYS A 198 75.09 -5.66 -48.64
CA LYS A 198 76.38 -4.97 -48.81
C LYS A 198 77.56 -5.92 -48.94
N LEU A 199 77.53 -7.04 -48.21
CA LEU A 199 78.56 -8.08 -48.34
C LEU A 199 78.45 -8.76 -49.70
N SER A 200 77.24 -9.07 -50.18
CA SER A 200 77.04 -9.60 -51.53
C SER A 200 77.48 -8.61 -52.62
N GLU A 201 77.21 -7.31 -52.44
CA GLU A 201 77.65 -6.24 -53.34
C GLU A 201 79.19 -6.13 -53.35
N ALA A 202 79.82 -6.10 -52.18
CA ALA A 202 81.28 -6.07 -52.07
C ALA A 202 81.94 -7.34 -52.62
N LEU A 203 81.31 -8.51 -52.45
CA LEU A 203 81.76 -9.76 -53.05
C LEU A 203 81.64 -9.72 -54.58
N ALA A 204 80.55 -9.18 -55.12
CA ALA A 204 80.38 -9.02 -56.57
C ALA A 204 81.39 -8.01 -57.15
N GLU A 205 81.67 -6.90 -56.46
CA GLU A 205 82.73 -5.96 -56.84
C GLU A 205 84.11 -6.62 -56.82
N LEU A 206 84.39 -7.46 -55.82
CA LEU A 206 85.64 -8.23 -55.76
C LEU A 206 85.73 -9.24 -56.90
N GLU A 207 84.65 -9.97 -57.22
CA GLU A 207 84.59 -10.87 -58.38
C GLU A 207 84.78 -10.10 -59.69
N GLU A 208 84.21 -8.89 -59.83
CA GLU A 208 84.40 -8.05 -61.01
C GLU A 208 85.85 -7.54 -61.11
N LYS A 209 86.45 -7.13 -59.99
CA LYS A 209 87.87 -6.73 -59.91
C LYS A 209 88.80 -7.91 -60.22
N GLU A 210 88.48 -9.10 -59.75
CA GLU A 210 89.21 -10.34 -60.03
C GLU A 210 89.08 -10.73 -61.51
N ALA A 211 87.89 -10.56 -62.11
CA ALA A 211 87.68 -10.74 -63.55
C ALA A 211 88.48 -9.70 -64.37
N GLN A 212 88.55 -8.45 -63.94
CA GLN A 212 89.37 -7.40 -64.57
C GLN A 212 90.88 -7.68 -64.44
N LEU A 213 91.31 -8.33 -63.35
CA LEU A 213 92.68 -8.84 -63.19
C LEU A 213 92.93 -10.13 -63.99
N GLY A 214 91.88 -10.90 -64.28
CA GLY A 214 91.90 -12.08 -65.14
C GLY A 214 92.14 -11.77 -66.64
N GLU A 215 92.00 -10.51 -67.06
CA GLU A 215 92.34 -10.04 -68.40
C GLU A 215 93.78 -9.51 -68.55
N GLN A 216 94.69 -9.88 -67.63
CA GLN A 216 96.13 -9.81 -67.87
C GLN A 216 96.69 -11.20 -68.22
N PRO A 217 97.24 -11.40 -69.44
CA PRO A 217 97.82 -12.69 -69.83
C PRO A 217 99.19 -12.86 -69.16
N MET A 218 99.21 -13.31 -67.90
CA MET A 218 100.40 -13.93 -67.34
C MET A 218 100.30 -15.45 -67.46
N LEU A 219 100.95 -15.93 -68.52
CA LEU A 219 101.68 -17.20 -68.52
C LEU A 219 102.30 -17.46 -67.15
N TRP A 220 102.07 -18.64 -66.56
CA TRP A 220 103.06 -19.57 -65.98
C TRP A 220 102.32 -20.69 -65.20
N PRO A 221 102.95 -21.86 -65.03
CA PRO A 221 102.47 -23.08 -65.68
C PRO A 221 101.84 -24.11 -64.73
N MET A 222 101.14 -25.06 -65.36
CA MET A 222 100.75 -26.37 -64.85
C MET A 222 101.64 -26.92 -63.72
N HIS A 223 101.01 -27.31 -62.61
CA HIS A 223 101.34 -28.55 -61.92
C HIS A 223 100.05 -29.21 -61.40
N HIS A 224 99.86 -30.47 -61.82
CA HIS A 224 98.84 -31.38 -61.34
C HIS A 224 99.06 -31.74 -59.87
N SER A 225 97.98 -31.78 -59.09
CA SER A 225 97.80 -32.81 -58.06
C SER A 225 96.32 -32.95 -57.68
N GLU A 226 95.85 -34.17 -57.83
CA GLU A 226 94.55 -34.69 -57.40
C GLU A 226 94.44 -34.62 -55.87
N SER A 227 93.25 -34.31 -55.33
CA SER A 227 92.60 -35.10 -54.27
C SER A 227 91.34 -34.39 -53.71
N SER A 228 90.19 -34.96 -54.05
CA SER A 228 89.07 -35.29 -53.15
C SER A 228 88.65 -34.30 -52.05
N ARG A 229 87.46 -33.66 -52.20
CA ARG A 229 86.31 -33.79 -51.27
C ARG A 229 85.14 -32.84 -51.59
N ALA A 230 83.94 -33.39 -51.35
CA ALA A 230 82.70 -32.72 -50.96
C ALA A 230 81.96 -31.85 -52.01
N SER A 231 81.11 -32.50 -52.81
CA SER A 231 79.94 -31.87 -53.42
C SER A 231 78.69 -32.29 -52.65
N GLY A 232 78.27 -31.44 -51.70
CA GLY A 232 76.88 -31.40 -51.25
C GLY A 232 76.01 -30.83 -52.37
N LYS A 233 75.02 -31.60 -52.81
CA LYS A 233 73.91 -31.10 -53.62
C LYS A 233 72.62 -31.43 -52.91
N ASP A 234 72.06 -30.39 -52.31
CA ASP A 234 70.65 -30.28 -51.97
C ASP A 234 69.80 -30.43 -53.24
N SER A 235 68.93 -31.43 -53.23
CA SER A 235 67.76 -31.53 -54.08
C SER A 235 66.83 -32.58 -53.49
N LEU A 236 65.89 -32.16 -52.65
CA LEU A 236 64.72 -32.97 -52.33
C LEU A 236 63.47 -32.07 -52.22
N ARG A 237 62.70 -32.14 -53.31
CA ARG A 237 61.24 -32.32 -53.36
C ARG A 237 60.40 -31.56 -52.34
N ARG A 238 59.72 -30.53 -52.84
CA ARG A 238 58.41 -30.09 -52.34
C ARG A 238 57.34 -30.73 -53.20
N ASP A 239 56.63 -31.71 -52.66
CA ASP A 239 55.37 -32.21 -53.20
C ASP A 239 54.23 -32.05 -52.18
N GLN A 240 53.06 -31.82 -52.77
CA GLN A 240 51.74 -31.47 -52.26
C GLN A 240 51.17 -32.41 -51.18
N VAL A 241 50.18 -31.91 -50.41
CA VAL A 241 48.78 -32.41 -50.19
C VAL A 241 48.12 -31.37 -49.24
N LYS A 242 47.04 -30.60 -49.49
CA LYS A 242 45.67 -30.73 -50.05
C LYS A 242 44.63 -31.28 -49.05
N PHE A 243 43.45 -30.63 -49.06
CA PHE A 243 42.15 -30.93 -48.38
C PHE A 243 42.03 -30.58 -46.88
N SER A 244 40.91 -30.11 -46.32
CA SER A 244 39.64 -29.47 -46.77
C SER A 244 38.67 -29.41 -45.57
N HIS A 245 37.76 -28.43 -45.54
CA HIS A 245 36.43 -28.45 -44.86
C HIS A 245 36.45 -28.62 -43.31
N GLU A 246 35.55 -28.07 -42.51
CA GLU A 246 34.14 -27.72 -42.72
C GLU A 246 33.68 -26.73 -41.64
N ARG A 247 32.63 -25.99 -41.99
CA ARG A 247 31.75 -25.18 -41.14
C ARG A 247 31.22 -25.97 -39.93
N SER A 248 30.91 -25.27 -38.84
CA SER A 248 29.59 -25.32 -38.18
C SER A 248 29.47 -24.29 -37.06
N ASP A 249 28.46 -23.43 -37.21
CA ASP A 249 27.80 -22.69 -36.12
C ASP A 249 27.20 -23.68 -35.10
N SER A 250 27.12 -23.29 -33.83
CA SER A 250 25.84 -23.23 -33.08
C SER A 250 26.03 -23.10 -31.56
N GLU A 251 25.20 -22.21 -31.02
CA GLU A 251 24.40 -22.38 -29.80
C GLU A 251 25.04 -22.25 -28.41
N ILE A 252 24.76 -21.07 -27.87
CA ILE A 252 24.49 -20.77 -26.47
C ILE A 252 23.45 -21.78 -25.92
N ARG A 253 23.81 -22.52 -24.86
CA ARG A 253 22.86 -23.13 -23.94
C ARG A 253 23.37 -23.08 -22.50
N GLU A 254 22.50 -22.55 -21.65
CA GLU A 254 22.60 -22.53 -20.19
C GLU A 254 22.66 -23.94 -19.58
N ALA A 255 23.53 -24.11 -18.58
CA ALA A 255 23.38 -25.07 -17.49
C ALA A 255 24.10 -24.48 -16.28
N SER A 256 23.37 -23.97 -15.30
CA SER A 256 22.80 -24.71 -14.16
C SER A 256 23.88 -25.18 -13.18
N SER A 257 23.97 -24.40 -12.12
CA SER A 257 24.78 -24.60 -10.92
C SER A 257 24.49 -25.93 -10.25
N ARG A 258 25.55 -26.65 -9.89
CA ARG A 258 25.52 -27.59 -8.77
C ARG A 258 26.77 -27.43 -7.94
N GLU A 259 26.53 -27.07 -6.69
CA GLU A 259 27.46 -27.08 -5.58
C GLU A 259 28.19 -28.42 -5.50
N ASN A 260 29.50 -28.39 -5.26
CA ASN A 260 30.13 -29.31 -4.34
C ASN A 260 31.37 -28.66 -3.73
N LEU A 261 31.24 -28.47 -2.42
CA LEU A 261 32.25 -28.20 -1.41
C LEU A 261 33.38 -29.22 -1.52
N VAL A 262 34.63 -28.76 -1.70
CA VAL A 262 35.82 -29.54 -1.36
C VAL A 262 36.82 -28.60 -0.70
N ASP A 263 37.16 -28.97 0.54
CA ASP A 263 38.09 -28.32 1.44
C ASP A 263 39.45 -28.02 0.80
N ILE A 264 39.93 -26.80 1.01
CA ILE A 264 41.30 -26.38 0.70
C ILE A 264 42.19 -26.83 1.87
N PRO A 265 43.16 -27.75 1.67
CA PRO A 265 44.15 -28.05 2.69
C PRO A 265 45.21 -26.94 2.70
N HIS A 266 45.55 -26.48 3.89
CA HIS A 266 46.73 -25.67 4.18
C HIS A 266 47.99 -26.27 3.53
N HIS A 267 48.47 -25.66 2.45
CA HIS A 267 49.81 -25.94 1.94
C HIS A 267 50.83 -25.06 2.67
N LYS A 268 51.58 -25.73 3.56
CA LYS A 268 52.87 -25.32 4.09
C LYS A 268 53.76 -24.76 2.97
N GLU A 269 54.25 -23.55 3.19
CA GLU A 269 55.43 -23.01 2.51
C GLU A 269 56.63 -23.94 2.79
N LEU A 270 56.98 -24.77 1.80
CA LEU A 270 58.27 -25.45 1.74
C LEU A 270 59.25 -24.49 1.08
N SER A 271 59.93 -23.71 1.92
CA SER A 271 61.15 -22.99 1.57
C SER A 271 62.23 -23.99 1.14
N HIS A 272 62.30 -24.29 -0.16
CA HIS A 272 63.44 -24.96 -0.79
C HIS A 272 64.54 -23.92 -1.06
N SER A 273 65.46 -23.83 -0.10
CA SER A 273 66.81 -23.29 -0.29
C SER A 273 67.54 -24.14 -1.33
N TYR A 274 67.62 -23.66 -2.57
CA TYR A 274 68.56 -24.20 -3.54
C TYR A 274 69.99 -23.92 -3.04
N GLY A 275 70.72 -25.02 -2.81
CA GLY A 275 72.11 -25.01 -2.39
C GLY A 275 72.98 -24.27 -3.40
N ALA A 276 73.88 -23.45 -2.85
CA ALA A 276 75.03 -22.94 -3.55
C ALA A 276 76.04 -24.07 -3.76
N ASP A 277 75.85 -24.92 -4.77
CA ASP A 277 76.94 -25.74 -5.30
C ASP A 277 77.80 -24.86 -6.21
N SER A 278 78.71 -24.17 -5.52
CA SER A 278 79.83 -23.46 -6.12
C SER A 278 80.73 -24.47 -6.83
N THR A 279 80.48 -24.69 -8.13
CA THR A 279 81.49 -25.29 -9.00
C THR A 279 82.43 -24.17 -9.42
N PRO A 280 83.70 -24.16 -9.00
CA PRO A 280 84.60 -23.03 -9.29
C PRO A 280 84.88 -22.97 -10.81
N PRO A 281 84.92 -21.77 -11.42
CA PRO A 281 85.11 -21.57 -12.86
C PRO A 281 86.58 -21.78 -13.31
N SER A 282 87.30 -22.71 -12.67
CA SER A 282 88.73 -22.94 -12.89
C SER A 282 89.05 -24.30 -13.52
N LEU A 283 88.05 -25.05 -14.02
CA LEU A 283 88.28 -26.31 -14.75
C LEU A 283 87.73 -26.37 -16.18
N LEU A 284 87.02 -25.35 -16.66
CA LEU A 284 86.52 -25.29 -18.05
C LEU A 284 87.44 -24.53 -19.03
N VAL A 285 88.55 -23.97 -18.54
CA VAL A 285 89.49 -23.22 -19.40
C VAL A 285 90.53 -24.14 -20.06
N SER A 286 90.69 -25.38 -19.58
CA SER A 286 91.72 -26.31 -20.08
C SER A 286 91.31 -27.12 -21.32
N GLU A 287 90.03 -27.15 -21.71
CA GLU A 287 89.59 -27.78 -22.98
C GLU A 287 89.35 -26.78 -24.13
N LEU A 288 89.42 -25.47 -23.84
CA LEU A 288 89.20 -24.42 -24.85
C LEU A 288 90.44 -24.12 -25.72
N ALA A 289 91.61 -24.66 -25.38
CA ALA A 289 92.83 -24.52 -26.18
C ALA A 289 92.87 -25.42 -27.43
N SER A 290 91.89 -26.31 -27.63
CA SER A 290 91.84 -27.26 -28.77
C SER A 290 90.84 -26.85 -29.87
N PHE A 291 90.17 -25.71 -29.76
CA PHE A 291 89.32 -25.18 -30.83
C PHE A 291 90.09 -24.15 -31.65
N GLY A 292 90.79 -24.60 -32.70
CA GLY A 292 91.57 -23.79 -33.63
C GLY A 292 90.77 -22.84 -34.54
N SER A 293 89.70 -22.18 -34.05
CA SER A 293 89.06 -21.06 -34.75
C SER A 293 88.18 -20.22 -33.81
N PRO A 294 88.42 -18.89 -33.69
CA PRO A 294 87.59 -17.96 -32.90
C PRO A 294 86.10 -17.99 -33.26
N ARG A 295 85.74 -18.39 -34.50
CA ARG A 295 84.35 -18.48 -34.96
C ARG A 295 83.55 -19.59 -34.25
N LYS A 296 84.19 -20.67 -33.82
CA LYS A 296 83.49 -21.80 -33.18
C LYS A 296 83.13 -21.53 -31.72
N LEU A 297 83.93 -20.71 -31.04
CA LEU A 297 83.70 -20.25 -29.67
C LEU A 297 82.56 -19.20 -29.62
N SER A 298 82.52 -18.28 -30.59
CA SER A 298 81.39 -17.35 -30.75
C SER A 298 80.08 -18.11 -30.95
N ASN A 299 80.03 -19.07 -31.89
CA ASN A 299 78.81 -19.86 -32.15
C ASN A 299 78.32 -20.66 -30.93
N LEU A 300 79.23 -21.14 -30.07
CA LEU A 300 78.84 -21.85 -28.85
C LEU A 300 78.28 -20.88 -27.80
N MET A 301 78.92 -19.72 -27.62
CA MET A 301 78.41 -18.67 -26.73
C MET A 301 77.07 -18.10 -27.20
N ASP A 302 76.91 -17.89 -28.51
CA ASP A 302 75.66 -17.46 -29.12
C ASP A 302 74.57 -18.53 -28.92
N SER A 303 74.88 -19.81 -29.10
CA SER A 303 73.96 -20.93 -28.83
C SER A 303 73.56 -21.04 -27.35
N CYS A 304 74.49 -20.84 -26.41
CA CYS A 304 74.18 -20.81 -24.98
C CYS A 304 73.30 -19.61 -24.61
N ASN A 305 73.54 -18.43 -25.20
CA ASN A 305 72.70 -17.25 -25.01
C ASN A 305 71.30 -17.44 -25.64
N GLU A 306 71.22 -18.09 -26.80
CA GLU A 306 69.97 -18.46 -27.47
C GLU A 306 69.13 -19.40 -26.59
N LEU A 307 69.77 -20.41 -25.98
CA LEU A 307 69.11 -21.37 -25.11
C LEU A 307 68.60 -20.70 -23.82
N ALA A 308 69.41 -19.83 -23.20
CA ALA A 308 69.01 -19.07 -22.02
C ALA A 308 67.83 -18.14 -22.32
N ARG A 309 67.82 -17.47 -23.48
CA ARG A 309 66.69 -16.67 -23.94
C ARG A 309 65.44 -17.53 -24.18
N LEU A 310 65.58 -18.72 -24.77
CA LEU A 310 64.48 -19.65 -25.00
C LEU A 310 63.86 -20.15 -23.69
N GLU A 311 64.68 -20.46 -22.68
CA GLU A 311 64.20 -20.85 -21.35
C GLU A 311 63.50 -19.68 -20.64
N GLU A 312 64.04 -18.47 -20.76
CA GLU A 312 63.42 -17.26 -20.21
C GLU A 312 62.07 -16.95 -20.90
N VAL A 313 61.99 -17.07 -22.23
CA VAL A 313 60.74 -16.92 -22.98
C VAL A 313 59.71 -17.96 -22.55
N LYS A 314 60.11 -19.24 -22.42
CA LYS A 314 59.20 -20.28 -21.92
C LYS A 314 58.70 -19.98 -20.52
N LYS A 315 59.58 -19.53 -19.61
CA LYS A 315 59.19 -19.15 -18.25
C LYS A 315 58.18 -17.99 -18.26
N LEU A 316 58.49 -16.91 -18.98
CA LEU A 316 57.58 -15.77 -19.13
C LEU A 316 56.25 -16.17 -19.77
N GLN A 317 56.26 -17.11 -20.71
CA GLN A 317 55.05 -17.63 -21.35
C GLN A 317 54.17 -18.39 -20.35
N THR A 318 54.76 -19.25 -19.52
CA THR A 318 54.03 -19.97 -18.45
C THR A 318 53.48 -19.01 -17.38
N GLU A 319 54.24 -17.98 -17.00
CA GLU A 319 53.78 -16.95 -16.06
C GLU A 319 52.62 -16.14 -16.67
N SER A 320 52.72 -15.75 -17.94
CA SER A 320 51.65 -15.08 -18.69
C SER A 320 50.37 -15.93 -18.75
N GLU A 321 50.47 -17.23 -19.02
CA GLU A 321 49.30 -18.12 -19.01
C GLU A 321 48.69 -18.26 -17.62
N ASN A 322 49.52 -18.35 -16.57
CA ASN A 322 49.06 -18.38 -15.19
C ASN A 322 48.31 -17.09 -14.81
N TYR A 323 48.83 -15.92 -15.17
CA TYR A 323 48.14 -14.64 -14.93
C TYR A 323 46.83 -14.51 -15.72
N LYS A 324 46.78 -15.02 -16.96
CA LYS A 324 45.53 -15.08 -17.74
C LYS A 324 44.49 -15.96 -17.04
N MET A 325 44.88 -17.13 -16.53
CA MET A 325 43.98 -18.02 -15.81
C MET A 325 43.46 -17.38 -14.52
N GLN A 326 44.34 -16.74 -13.75
CA GLN A 326 43.96 -15.98 -12.55
C GLN A 326 42.98 -14.85 -12.87
N LEU A 327 43.23 -14.10 -13.96
CA LEU A 327 42.34 -13.02 -14.40
C LEU A 327 40.95 -13.54 -14.77
N THR A 328 40.85 -14.70 -15.42
CA THR A 328 39.58 -15.34 -15.75
C THR A 328 38.82 -15.73 -14.49
N VAL A 329 39.48 -16.40 -13.53
CA VAL A 329 38.85 -16.80 -12.25
C VAL A 329 38.41 -15.57 -11.44
N LEU A 330 39.22 -14.52 -11.41
CA LEU A 330 38.86 -13.27 -10.74
C LEU A 330 37.66 -12.60 -11.43
N GLY A 331 37.61 -12.64 -12.76
CA GLY A 331 36.50 -12.15 -13.57
C GLY A 331 35.18 -12.88 -13.26
N GLU A 332 35.22 -14.20 -13.15
CA GLU A 332 34.07 -15.02 -12.77
C GLU A 332 33.59 -14.73 -11.34
N LYS A 333 34.53 -14.61 -10.37
CA LYS A 333 34.21 -14.22 -9.00
C LYS A 333 33.54 -12.85 -8.92
N TYR A 334 34.09 -11.86 -9.64
CA TYR A 334 33.50 -10.52 -9.74
C TYR A 334 32.08 -10.58 -10.32
N ASN A 335 31.89 -11.32 -11.41
CA ASN A 335 30.57 -11.46 -12.04
C ASN A 335 29.56 -12.12 -11.11
N ALA A 336 29.96 -13.18 -10.38
CA ALA A 336 29.09 -13.85 -9.41
C ALA A 336 28.69 -12.91 -8.26
N LEU A 337 29.62 -12.11 -7.75
CA LEU A 337 29.37 -11.14 -6.69
C LEU A 337 28.46 -10.00 -7.17
N ALA A 338 28.70 -9.48 -8.37
CA ALA A 338 27.84 -8.48 -9.00
C ALA A 338 26.41 -9.00 -9.20
N LEU A 339 26.24 -10.25 -9.65
CA LEU A 339 24.93 -10.88 -9.83
C LEU A 339 24.20 -11.02 -8.49
N ARG A 340 24.89 -11.48 -7.43
CA ARG A 340 24.33 -11.55 -6.07
C ARG A 340 23.89 -10.18 -5.57
N HIS A 341 24.69 -9.14 -5.78
CA HIS A 341 24.33 -7.78 -5.39
C HIS A 341 23.09 -7.28 -6.14
N ILE A 342 22.98 -7.53 -7.46
CA ILE A 342 21.78 -7.20 -8.25
C ILE A 342 20.54 -7.92 -7.71
N GLN A 343 20.64 -9.22 -7.43
CA GLN A 343 19.54 -10.02 -6.89
C GLN A 343 19.11 -9.52 -5.51
N TYR A 344 20.07 -9.23 -4.62
CA TYR A 344 19.79 -8.67 -3.30
C TYR A 344 19.10 -7.30 -3.39
N LYS A 345 19.60 -6.41 -4.25
CA LYS A 345 19.00 -5.09 -4.51
C LYS A 345 17.58 -5.22 -5.04
N ALA A 346 17.33 -6.15 -5.96
CA ALA A 346 16.00 -6.42 -6.50
C ALA A 346 15.04 -6.94 -5.40
N LYS A 347 15.50 -7.88 -4.56
CA LYS A 347 14.71 -8.40 -3.43
C LYS A 347 14.37 -7.31 -2.41
N ARG A 348 15.34 -6.47 -2.04
CA ARG A 348 15.12 -5.33 -1.14
C ARG A 348 14.15 -4.31 -1.75
N LYS A 349 14.29 -4.00 -3.04
CA LYS A 349 13.36 -3.11 -3.76
C LYS A 349 11.93 -3.64 -3.71
N PHE A 350 11.73 -4.93 -3.98
CA PHE A 350 10.41 -5.57 -3.90
C PHE A 350 9.81 -5.50 -2.49
N GLN A 351 10.61 -5.77 -1.45
CA GLN A 351 10.15 -5.65 -0.05
C GLN A 351 9.73 -4.23 0.32
N VAL A 352 10.47 -3.21 -0.15
CA VAL A 352 10.13 -1.80 0.08
C VAL A 352 8.85 -1.42 -0.66
N GLU A 353 8.65 -1.88 -1.90
CA GLU A 353 7.43 -1.66 -2.66
C GLU A 353 6.21 -2.33 -2.02
N GLU A 354 6.37 -3.54 -1.49
CA GLU A 354 5.33 -4.26 -0.74
C GLU A 354 4.93 -3.53 0.55
N LEU A 355 5.92 -3.05 1.32
CA LEU A 355 5.67 -2.25 2.53
C LEU A 355 4.99 -0.93 2.19
N ARG A 356 5.38 -0.28 1.09
CA ARG A 356 4.74 0.95 0.60
C ARG A 356 3.28 0.70 0.21
N GLY A 357 2.99 -0.38 -0.52
CA GLY A 357 1.62 -0.77 -0.84
C GLY A 357 0.76 -1.04 0.41
N ARG A 358 1.33 -1.68 1.44
CA ARG A 358 0.65 -1.88 2.73
C ARG A 358 0.39 -0.56 3.47
N LEU A 359 1.34 0.38 3.42
CA LEU A 359 1.18 1.71 4.01
C LEU A 359 0.06 2.50 3.31
N ASP A 360 0.05 2.52 1.97
CA ASP A 360 -0.96 3.21 1.17
C ASP A 360 -2.38 2.63 1.42
N ALA A 361 -2.49 1.30 1.48
CA ALA A 361 -3.75 0.63 1.83
C ALA A 361 -4.22 1.00 3.25
N GLY A 362 -3.30 1.02 4.22
CA GLY A 362 -3.60 1.47 5.59
C GLY A 362 -4.06 2.93 5.64
N GLN A 363 -3.45 3.80 4.83
CA GLN A 363 -3.83 5.21 4.75
C GLN A 363 -5.25 5.39 4.17
N CYS A 364 -5.58 4.69 3.09
CA CYS A 364 -6.94 4.66 2.54
C CYS A 364 -7.99 4.17 3.56
N GLN A 365 -7.63 3.18 4.38
CA GLN A 365 -8.51 2.67 5.44
C GLN A 365 -8.75 3.73 6.52
N VAL A 366 -7.70 4.45 6.95
CA VAL A 366 -7.81 5.54 7.92
C VAL A 366 -8.70 6.67 7.39
N GLU A 367 -8.52 7.08 6.14
CA GLU A 367 -9.35 8.12 5.50
C GLU A 367 -10.82 7.70 5.44
N THR A 368 -11.09 6.44 5.10
CA THR A 368 -12.45 5.87 5.08
C THR A 368 -13.10 5.89 6.47
N LEU A 369 -12.37 5.46 7.51
CA LEU A 369 -12.87 5.47 8.89
C LEU A 369 -13.08 6.91 9.41
N GLN A 370 -12.21 7.84 9.01
CA GLN A 370 -12.36 9.26 9.36
C GLN A 370 -13.60 9.88 8.70
N ALA A 371 -13.87 9.54 7.44
CA ALA A 371 -15.10 9.94 6.75
C ALA A 371 -16.35 9.36 7.46
N GLN A 372 -16.36 8.07 7.81
CA GLN A 372 -17.45 7.44 8.56
C GLN A 372 -17.67 8.10 9.93
N LEU A 373 -16.60 8.40 10.67
CA LEU A 373 -16.68 9.10 11.95
C LEU A 373 -17.29 10.50 11.80
N SER A 374 -16.97 11.21 10.71
CA SER A 374 -17.53 12.53 10.43
C SER A 374 -19.05 12.48 10.19
N VAL A 375 -19.53 11.49 9.44
CA VAL A 375 -20.96 11.25 9.18
C VAL A 375 -21.68 10.92 10.49
N GLN A 376 -21.11 10.04 11.32
CA GLN A 376 -21.69 9.69 12.62
C GLN A 376 -21.78 10.89 13.56
N ARG A 377 -20.76 11.76 13.58
CA ARG A 377 -20.80 13.02 14.35
C ARG A 377 -21.90 13.95 13.85
N GLN A 378 -22.12 14.04 12.54
CA GLN A 378 -23.20 14.85 11.98
C GLN A 378 -24.58 14.29 12.33
N ARG A 379 -24.77 12.97 12.25
CA ARG A 379 -26.00 12.28 12.66
C ARG A 379 -26.32 12.53 14.14
N LEU A 380 -25.33 12.39 15.02
CA LEU A 380 -25.49 12.65 16.44
C LEU A 380 -25.91 14.10 16.73
N ARG A 381 -25.32 15.08 16.04
CA ARG A 381 -25.74 16.49 16.15
C ARG A 381 -27.18 16.71 15.71
N ALA A 382 -27.61 16.06 14.63
CA ALA A 382 -28.98 16.16 14.14
C ALA A 382 -29.97 15.55 15.15
N GLU A 383 -29.64 14.38 15.72
CA GLU A 383 -30.44 13.72 16.75
C GLU A 383 -30.53 14.55 18.04
N GLU A 384 -29.43 15.18 18.47
CA GLU A 384 -29.44 16.11 19.61
C GLU A 384 -30.35 17.32 19.36
N MET A 385 -30.35 17.87 18.15
CA MET A 385 -31.23 18.99 17.78
C MET A 385 -32.69 18.56 17.77
N PHE A 386 -33.00 17.39 17.19
CA PHE A 386 -34.34 16.82 17.20
C PHE A 386 -34.84 16.57 18.63
N ARG A 387 -34.01 15.97 19.49
CA ARG A 387 -34.33 15.75 20.89
C ARG A 387 -34.63 17.07 21.63
N ARG A 388 -33.82 18.12 21.43
CA ARG A 388 -34.08 19.44 22.01
C ARG A 388 -35.41 20.03 21.55
N GLN A 389 -35.77 19.82 20.28
CA GLN A 389 -37.05 20.26 19.73
C GLN A 389 -38.23 19.53 20.39
N VAL A 390 -38.17 18.20 20.47
CA VAL A 390 -39.20 17.38 21.13
C VAL A 390 -39.34 17.74 22.61
N GLU A 391 -38.23 17.93 23.33
CA GLU A 391 -38.24 18.40 24.72
C GLU A 391 -38.90 19.78 24.86
N GLY A 392 -38.66 20.69 23.90
CA GLY A 392 -39.31 21.99 23.83
C GLY A 392 -40.82 21.88 23.61
N ASP A 393 -41.24 21.06 22.65
CA ASP A 393 -42.65 20.79 22.33
C ASP A 393 -43.39 20.20 23.52
N TYR A 394 -42.77 19.23 24.21
CA TYR A 394 -43.33 18.63 25.42
C TYR A 394 -43.59 19.67 26.51
N ARG A 395 -42.63 20.58 26.75
CA ARG A 395 -42.80 21.67 27.74
C ARG A 395 -43.96 22.60 27.36
N ARG A 396 -44.04 23.00 26.08
CA ARG A 396 -45.16 23.82 25.56
C ARG A 396 -46.51 23.14 25.78
N LEU A 397 -46.61 21.86 25.44
CA LEU A 397 -47.84 21.08 25.62
C LEU A 397 -48.23 20.96 27.11
N GLN A 398 -47.23 20.86 28.00
CA GLN A 398 -47.45 20.82 29.44
C GLN A 398 -47.98 22.17 29.97
N ASP A 399 -47.48 23.29 29.47
CA ASP A 399 -47.96 24.63 29.82
C ASP A 399 -49.37 24.89 29.27
N GLU A 400 -49.67 24.44 28.06
CA GLU A 400 -51.02 24.48 27.49
C GLU A 400 -52.00 23.64 28.32
N LYS A 401 -51.60 22.43 28.74
CA LYS A 401 -52.39 21.59 29.63
C LYS A 401 -52.70 22.29 30.96
N ARG A 402 -51.70 22.91 31.59
CA ARG A 402 -51.89 23.70 32.84
C ARG A 402 -52.85 24.87 32.61
N THR A 403 -52.71 25.56 31.48
CA THR A 403 -53.56 26.70 31.10
C THR A 403 -55.01 26.27 30.90
N ILE A 404 -55.26 25.18 30.18
CA ILE A 404 -56.60 24.63 29.96
C ILE A 404 -57.22 24.17 31.29
N ALA A 405 -56.45 23.48 32.15
CA ALA A 405 -56.93 23.05 33.46
C ALA A 405 -57.37 24.25 34.34
N ALA A 406 -56.60 25.34 34.35
CA ALA A 406 -56.97 26.56 35.07
C ALA A 406 -58.25 27.21 34.51
N ARG A 407 -58.41 27.26 33.18
CA ARG A 407 -59.64 27.75 32.53
C ARG A 407 -60.85 26.89 32.88
N LEU A 408 -60.72 25.56 32.85
CA LEU A 408 -61.79 24.63 33.22
C LEU A 408 -62.22 24.82 34.68
N LEU A 409 -61.27 24.96 35.60
CA LEU A 409 -61.57 25.21 37.01
C LEU A 409 -62.33 26.54 37.20
N THR A 410 -61.93 27.58 36.47
CA THR A 410 -62.60 28.88 36.50
C THR A 410 -64.03 28.79 35.95
N ALA A 411 -64.21 28.11 34.82
CA ALA A 411 -65.53 27.89 34.22
C ALA A 411 -66.45 27.06 35.12
N GLU A 412 -65.92 26.03 35.79
CA GLU A 412 -66.68 25.22 36.74
C GLU A 412 -67.10 26.03 37.97
N ASN A 413 -66.25 26.92 38.48
CA ASN A 413 -66.60 27.84 39.56
C ASN A 413 -67.71 28.80 39.13
N GLN A 414 -67.61 29.40 37.94
CA GLN A 414 -68.65 30.27 37.39
C GLN A 414 -69.99 29.52 37.28
N GLN A 415 -69.97 28.29 36.74
CA GLN A 415 -71.18 27.46 36.62
C GLN A 415 -71.83 27.20 37.99
N ARG A 416 -71.03 26.97 39.05
CA ARG A 416 -71.55 26.81 40.41
C ARG A 416 -72.16 28.10 40.96
N GLU A 417 -71.60 29.26 40.63
CA GLU A 417 -72.15 30.56 41.02
C GLU A 417 -73.47 30.83 40.30
N ASP A 418 -73.51 30.66 38.98
CA ASP A 418 -74.73 30.81 38.18
C ASP A 418 -75.84 29.88 38.67
N ALA A 419 -75.51 28.64 39.05
CA ALA A 419 -76.47 27.70 39.63
C ALA A 419 -77.05 28.17 40.99
N ARG A 420 -76.22 28.81 41.83
CA ARG A 420 -76.68 29.42 43.09
C ARG A 420 -77.59 30.62 42.81
N GLU A 421 -77.20 31.49 41.87
CA GLU A 421 -78.02 32.64 41.47
C GLU A 421 -79.37 32.22 40.90
N LEU A 422 -79.38 31.21 40.02
CA LEU A 422 -80.59 30.63 39.47
C LEU A 422 -81.51 30.08 40.57
N SER A 423 -80.95 29.39 41.57
CA SER A 423 -81.73 28.91 42.73
C SER A 423 -82.34 30.07 43.54
N ILE A 424 -81.62 31.18 43.71
CA ILE A 424 -82.14 32.38 44.38
C ILE A 424 -83.29 33.00 43.56
N VAL A 425 -83.11 33.14 42.24
CA VAL A 425 -84.14 33.68 41.35
C VAL A 425 -85.38 32.79 41.35
N GLN A 426 -85.23 31.46 41.28
CA GLN A 426 -86.34 30.51 41.36
C GLN A 426 -87.15 30.66 42.66
N LYS A 427 -86.46 30.82 43.81
CA LYS A 427 -87.14 31.10 45.09
C LYS A 427 -87.92 32.42 45.07
N LYS A 428 -87.36 33.48 44.46
CA LYS A 428 -88.04 34.77 44.32
C LYS A 428 -89.29 34.65 43.43
N VAL A 429 -89.20 33.92 42.31
CA VAL A 429 -90.35 33.66 41.42
C VAL A 429 -91.46 32.93 42.20
N ALA A 430 -91.12 31.88 42.94
CA ALA A 430 -92.10 31.14 43.74
C ALA A 430 -92.80 32.02 44.81
N LEU A 431 -92.07 32.94 45.45
CA LEU A 431 -92.65 33.91 46.40
C LEU A 431 -93.61 34.88 45.70
N LEU A 432 -93.23 35.38 44.51
CA LEU A 432 -94.09 36.26 43.72
C LEU A 432 -95.33 35.54 43.22
N ASP A 433 -95.22 34.28 42.78
CA ASP A 433 -96.37 33.46 42.35
C ASP A 433 -97.33 33.19 43.52
N SER A 434 -96.80 32.92 44.71
CA SER A 434 -97.60 32.79 45.94
C SER A 434 -98.32 34.10 46.29
N ALA A 435 -97.63 35.22 46.28
CA ALA A 435 -98.23 36.54 46.54
C ALA A 435 -99.30 36.91 45.49
N ASN A 436 -99.03 36.65 44.21
CA ASN A 436 -99.98 36.87 43.12
C ASN A 436 -101.24 35.99 43.29
N SER A 437 -101.06 34.73 43.68
CA SER A 437 -102.17 33.80 43.95
C SER A 437 -103.05 34.31 45.10
N GLU A 438 -102.44 34.83 46.18
CA GLU A 438 -103.18 35.44 47.29
C GLU A 438 -103.95 36.69 46.87
N LEU A 439 -103.33 37.57 46.07
CA LEU A 439 -103.97 38.79 45.55
C LEU A 439 -105.13 38.44 44.63
N LEU A 440 -104.96 37.46 43.74
CA LEU A 440 -106.03 36.96 42.86
C LEU A 440 -107.19 36.39 43.69
N ALA A 441 -106.90 35.59 44.72
CA ALA A 441 -107.92 35.06 45.62
C ALA A 441 -108.68 36.18 46.36
N LYS A 442 -107.99 37.22 46.83
CA LYS A 442 -108.60 38.41 47.43
C LYS A 442 -109.49 39.17 46.43
N LEU A 443 -109.01 39.36 45.19
CA LEU A 443 -109.76 40.02 44.12
C LEU A 443 -111.03 39.25 43.77
N LEU A 444 -110.92 37.93 43.60
CA LEU A 444 -112.08 37.06 43.35
C LEU A 444 -113.08 37.13 44.50
N ARG A 445 -112.62 37.08 45.76
CA ARG A 445 -113.50 37.27 46.93
C ARG A 445 -114.23 38.60 46.86
N LEU A 446 -113.54 39.72 46.58
CA LEU A 446 -114.16 41.04 46.47
C LEU A 446 -115.17 41.11 45.32
N LYS A 447 -114.80 40.64 44.13
CA LYS A 447 -115.64 40.67 42.93
C LYS A 447 -116.94 39.88 43.07
N TYR A 448 -116.91 38.74 43.77
CA TYR A 448 -118.08 37.88 43.96
C TYR A 448 -118.78 38.07 45.32
N ARG A 449 -118.29 38.97 46.20
CA ARG A 449 -118.92 39.26 47.49
C ARG A 449 -120.29 39.92 47.36
N GLU A 450 -120.52 40.68 46.30
CA GLU A 450 -121.79 41.38 46.04
C GLU A 450 -122.84 40.51 45.31
N ALA A 451 -122.45 39.32 44.83
CA ALA A 451 -123.33 38.45 44.03
C ALA A 451 -123.90 37.24 44.82
N LEU A 452 -123.59 37.08 46.10
CA LEU A 452 -124.19 36.01 46.92
C LEU A 452 -125.42 36.51 47.69
N PRO A 453 -126.64 36.04 47.36
CA PRO A 453 -127.75 36.12 48.30
C PRO A 453 -127.39 35.29 49.53
N LYS A 454 -127.74 35.79 50.72
CA LYS A 454 -127.57 35.08 52.00
C LYS A 454 -128.35 33.76 51.97
N SER A 455 -127.73 32.68 51.52
CA SER A 455 -128.25 31.32 51.64
C SER A 455 -127.55 30.62 52.78
N THR A 456 -128.16 30.68 53.97
CA THR A 456 -127.88 29.78 55.08
C THR A 456 -128.24 28.37 54.65
N THR A 457 -127.26 27.54 54.25
CA THR A 457 -127.21 26.06 54.32
C THR A 457 -126.06 25.62 53.41
N CYS A 458 -124.92 25.22 53.97
CA CYS A 458 -123.94 24.24 53.43
C CYS A 458 -122.56 24.43 54.07
N ASP A 459 -122.46 24.15 55.38
CA ASP A 459 -121.21 24.21 56.14
C ASP A 459 -120.37 22.91 56.10
N ASN A 460 -120.71 21.89 55.29
CA ASN A 460 -120.20 20.53 55.51
C ASN A 460 -119.50 19.79 54.34
N MET A 461 -119.09 20.42 53.24
CA MET A 461 -118.57 19.65 52.08
C MET A 461 -117.13 19.94 51.60
N LEU A 462 -116.32 20.75 52.30
CA LEU A 462 -114.98 21.13 51.78
C LEU A 462 -113.77 20.57 52.54
N THR A 463 -113.94 19.65 53.47
CA THR A 463 -112.83 19.03 54.22
C THR A 463 -112.16 17.84 53.51
N HIS A 464 -112.53 17.46 52.28
CA HIS A 464 -112.10 16.17 51.72
C HIS A 464 -111.20 16.17 50.46
N ILE A 465 -110.64 17.30 50.03
CA ILE A 465 -109.73 17.32 48.87
C ILE A 465 -108.38 17.90 49.29
N GLY A 466 -107.52 17.04 49.83
CA GLY A 466 -106.18 17.42 50.29
C GLY A 466 -105.34 16.21 50.70
N ALA A 467 -105.32 15.15 49.88
CA ALA A 467 -104.37 14.05 50.01
C ALA A 467 -104.23 13.29 48.67
N ILE A 468 -103.40 13.83 47.76
CA ILE A 468 -102.51 13.07 46.87
C ILE A 468 -101.23 13.90 46.71
#